data_AF-A0A9D9JJK1-F1
#
_entry.id   AF-A0A9D9JJK1-F1
#
_cell.length_a   1.000
_cell.length_b   1.000
_cell.length_c   1.000
_cell.angle_alpha   90.00
_cell.angle_beta   90.00
_cell.angle_gamma   90.00
#
_symmetry.space_group_name_H-M   'P 1'
#
loop_
_entity.id
_entity.type
_entity.pdbx_description
1 polymer ?
#
loop_
_entity_poly.entity_id
_entity_poly.type
_entity_poly.pdbx_seq_one_letter_code
_entity_poly.pdbx_strand_id
1 'polypeptide(L)'
;MNENGALIRWPITIFRDPCSDERQPRWVAVACEPAQLPPEAAQSCFVLQYWRRQLRCPPVAVGETPDTALSNLLAALDRAREG
;
A
#
# COMPACT_ATOMS: atom_id res chain seq x y z
N MET A 1 14.23 15.96 -28.01
CA MET A 1 14.19 15.58 -26.58
C MET A 1 12.83 14.95 -26.35
N ASN A 2 12.76 13.63 -26.24
CA ASN A 2 11.47 12.94 -26.08
C ASN A 2 11.12 12.91 -24.59
N GLU A 3 10.29 13.86 -24.16
CA GLU A 3 9.78 14.03 -22.79
C GLU A 3 8.69 12.99 -22.44
N ASN A 4 8.91 11.72 -22.75
CA ASN A 4 8.04 10.62 -22.31
C ASN A 4 8.75 9.74 -21.29
N GLY A 5 9.34 10.39 -20.28
CA GLY A 5 9.55 9.74 -18.98
C GLY A 5 8.20 9.67 -18.28
N ALA A 6 7.31 8.79 -18.74
CA ALA A 6 6.06 8.51 -18.04
C ALA A 6 6.45 7.94 -16.67
N LEU A 7 6.55 8.82 -15.67
CA LEU A 7 6.56 8.43 -14.26
C LEU A 7 5.35 7.52 -14.10
N ILE A 8 5.60 6.22 -13.91
CA ILE A 8 4.54 5.26 -13.61
C ILE A 8 3.89 5.77 -12.32
N ARG A 9 2.77 6.50 -12.46
CA ARG A 9 1.95 6.91 -11.33
C ARG A 9 1.17 5.68 -10.93
N TRP A 10 1.71 4.95 -9.97
CA TRP A 10 0.95 3.94 -9.29
C TRP A 10 -0.23 4.62 -8.59
N PRO A 11 -1.46 4.13 -8.76
CA PRO A 11 -2.54 4.55 -7.87
C PRO A 11 -2.17 4.12 -6.45
N ILE A 12 -2.30 5.02 -5.48
CA ILE A 12 -1.92 4.73 -4.09
C ILE A 12 -3.17 4.80 -3.21
N THR A 13 -3.41 3.72 -2.47
CA THR A 13 -4.45 3.65 -1.45
C THR A 13 -3.78 3.52 -0.08
N ILE A 14 -4.19 4.36 0.87
CA ILE A 14 -3.68 4.36 2.25
C ILE A 14 -4.88 4.21 3.19
N PHE A 15 -4.78 3.30 4.15
CA PHE A 15 -5.83 3.05 5.14
C PHE A 15 -5.23 2.63 6.48
N ARG A 16 -6.01 2.79 7.55
CA ARG A 16 -5.62 2.34 8.89
C ARG A 16 -5.57 0.81 8.89
N ASP A 17 -4.51 0.25 9.46
CA ASP A 17 -4.33 -1.20 9.59
C ASP A 17 -5.40 -1.77 10.56
N PRO A 18 -6.37 -2.57 10.10
CA PRO A 18 -7.35 -3.21 10.98
C PRO A 18 -6.74 -4.28 11.90
N CYS A 19 -5.48 -4.68 11.67
CA CYS A 19 -4.73 -5.51 12.60
C CYS A 19 -4.01 -4.72 13.70
N SER A 20 -3.97 -3.39 13.60
CA SER A 20 -3.24 -2.55 14.58
C SER A 20 -4.06 -2.31 15.85
N ASP A 21 -3.35 -2.25 16.97
CA ASP A 21 -3.95 -1.89 18.26
C ASP A 21 -4.40 -0.43 18.23
N GLU A 22 -5.52 -0.11 18.89
CA GLU A 22 -6.04 1.26 18.90
C GLU A 22 -5.10 2.27 19.55
N ARG A 23 -4.28 1.83 20.51
CA ARG A 23 -3.29 2.65 21.23
C ARG A 23 -2.00 2.85 20.43
N GLN A 24 -1.76 2.00 19.43
CA GLN A 24 -0.60 2.06 18.55
C GLN A 24 -1.06 1.83 17.10
N PRO A 25 -1.80 2.80 16.53
CA PRO A 25 -2.35 2.67 15.19
C PRO A 25 -1.21 2.55 14.17
N ARG A 26 -1.41 1.70 13.18
CA ARG A 26 -0.54 1.62 12.02
C ARG A 26 -1.35 1.91 10.76
N TRP A 27 -0.63 2.24 9.70
CA TRP A 27 -1.17 2.55 8.39
C TRP A 27 -0.57 1.60 7.38
N VAL A 28 -1.40 1.21 6.41
CA VAL A 28 -1.03 0.38 5.27
C VAL A 28 -1.13 1.24 4.03
N ALA A 29 -0.07 1.25 3.22
CA ALA A 29 -0.05 1.87 1.90
C ALA A 29 0.13 0.78 0.83
N VAL A 30 -0.69 0.84 -0.22
CA VAL A 30 -0.66 -0.11 -1.33
C VAL A 30 -0.68 0.63 -2.65
N ALA A 31 0.05 0.13 -3.63
CA ALA A 31 0.13 0.72 -4.97
C ALA A 31 -1.01 0.21 -5.89
N CYS A 32 -2.25 0.34 -5.42
CA CYS A 32 -3.46 -0.01 -6.16
C CYS A 32 -4.55 1.04 -6.02
N GLU A 33 -5.49 1.04 -6.98
CA GLU A 33 -6.74 1.79 -6.86
C GLU A 33 -7.60 1.25 -5.71
N PRO A 34 -8.40 2.11 -5.04
CA PRO A 34 -9.30 1.66 -3.97
C PRO A 34 -10.26 0.57 -4.42
N ALA A 35 -10.73 0.60 -5.68
CA ALA A 35 -11.63 -0.41 -6.25
C ALA A 35 -10.99 -1.80 -6.39
N GLN A 36 -9.66 -1.89 -6.34
CA GLN A 36 -8.91 -3.16 -6.36
C GLN A 36 -8.70 -3.73 -4.96
N LEU A 37 -8.96 -2.94 -3.91
CA LEU A 37 -8.94 -3.37 -2.53
C LEU A 37 -10.35 -3.82 -2.12
N PRO A 38 -10.54 -5.06 -1.64
CA PRO A 38 -11.79 -5.44 -1.00
C PRO A 38 -12.07 -4.47 0.17
N PRO A 39 -13.25 -3.84 0.26
CA PRO A 39 -13.57 -2.91 1.35
C PRO A 39 -13.34 -3.52 2.74
N GLU A 40 -13.57 -4.83 2.86
CA GLU A 40 -13.39 -5.61 4.08
C GLU A 40 -11.90 -5.75 4.47
N ALA A 41 -10.96 -5.61 3.51
CA ALA A 41 -9.52 -5.64 3.80
C ALA A 41 -9.06 -4.41 4.60
N ALA A 42 -9.77 -3.29 4.49
CA ALA A 42 -9.51 -2.10 5.31
C ALA A 42 -10.18 -2.17 6.70
N GLN A 43 -11.05 -3.15 6.94
CA GLN A 43 -11.90 -3.23 8.14
C GLN A 43 -11.65 -4.50 8.98
N SER A 44 -11.11 -5.56 8.39
CA SER A 44 -10.88 -6.84 9.06
C SER A 44 -9.45 -7.30 8.89
N CYS A 45 -8.78 -7.58 10.03
CA CYS A 45 -7.42 -8.09 10.03
C CYS A 45 -7.29 -9.42 9.27
N PHE A 46 -8.25 -10.33 9.43
CA PHE A 46 -8.24 -11.62 8.75
C PHE A 46 -8.30 -11.45 7.23
N VAL A 47 -9.19 -10.56 6.75
CA VAL A 47 -9.34 -10.29 5.32
C VAL A 47 -8.09 -9.62 4.77
N LEU A 48 -7.51 -8.65 5.49
CA LEU A 48 -6.24 -8.02 5.09
C LEU A 48 -5.13 -9.05 4.92
N GLN A 49 -4.95 -9.94 5.89
CA GLN A 49 -3.93 -10.99 5.86
C GLN A 49 -4.13 -11.95 4.68
N TYR A 50 -5.37 -12.35 4.43
CA TYR A 50 -5.70 -13.20 3.29
C TYR A 50 -5.45 -12.49 1.95
N TRP A 51 -5.89 -11.24 1.82
CA TRP A 51 -5.69 -10.44 0.62
C TRP A 51 -4.20 -10.21 0.32
N ARG A 52 -3.38 -9.90 1.32
CA ARG A 52 -1.92 -9.72 1.15
C ARG A 52 -1.23 -10.94 0.54
N ARG A 53 -1.75 -12.15 0.80
CA ARG A 53 -1.21 -13.39 0.23
C ARG A 53 -1.59 -13.61 -1.24
N GLN A 54 -2.65 -12.94 -1.72
CA GLN A 54 -3.10 -13.08 -3.11
C GLN A 54 -2.36 -12.18 -4.10
N LEU A 55 -1.54 -11.22 -3.62
CA LEU A 55 -0.65 -10.37 -4.43
C LEU A 55 -1.31 -9.72 -5.67
N ARG A 56 -2.62 -9.41 -5.61
CA ARG A 56 -3.32 -8.74 -6.71
C ARG A 56 -2.88 -7.29 -6.91
N CYS A 57 -2.10 -6.77 -5.96
CA CYS A 57 -1.60 -5.41 -5.93
C CYS A 57 -0.07 -5.38 -5.72
N PRO A 58 0.62 -4.41 -6.34
CA PRO A 58 2.07 -4.18 -6.19
C PRO A 58 2.36 -3.68 -4.75
N PRO A 59 3.63 -3.42 -4.35
CA PRO A 59 4.09 -3.64 -2.97
C PRO A 59 3.22 -3.01 -1.89
N VAL A 60 3.18 -3.67 -0.74
CA VAL A 60 2.44 -3.23 0.43
C VAL A 60 3.44 -2.80 1.49
N ALA A 61 3.31 -1.57 1.98
CA ALA A 61 4.13 -1.03 3.05
C ALA A 61 3.30 -0.65 4.27
N VAL A 62 3.95 -0.59 5.42
CA VAL A 62 3.35 -0.18 6.70
C VAL A 62 4.12 0.98 7.32
N GLY A 63 3.44 1.82 8.10
CA GLY A 63 4.04 2.91 8.84
C GLY A 63 3.20 3.33 10.05
N GLU A 64 3.80 4.06 10.98
CA GLU A 64 3.10 4.59 12.16
C GLU A 64 2.14 5.74 11.80
N THR A 65 2.40 6.41 10.66
CA THR A 65 1.57 7.47 10.09
C THR A 65 1.26 7.18 8.62
N PRO A 66 0.25 7.84 8.01
CA PRO A 66 0.00 7.74 6.57
C PRO A 66 1.24 8.10 5.74
N ASP A 67 1.95 9.18 6.11
CA ASP A 67 3.13 9.66 5.40
C ASP A 67 4.31 8.68 5.48
N THR A 68 4.50 8.04 6.64
CA THR A 68 5.53 7.01 6.81
C THR A 68 5.18 5.77 6.00
N ALA A 69 3.92 5.34 5.98
CA ALA A 69 3.48 4.21 5.16
C ALA A 69 3.67 4.51 3.66
N LEU A 70 3.34 5.72 3.22
CA LEU A 70 3.57 6.19 1.85
C LEU A 70 5.06 6.20 1.48
N SER A 71 5.91 6.79 2.33
CA SER A 71 7.35 6.85 2.08
C SER A 71 7.97 5.45 1.96
N ASN A 72 7.55 4.53 2.84
CA ASN A 72 7.98 3.12 2.78
C ASN A 72 7.49 2.43 1.50
N LEU A 73 6.27 2.73 1.04
CA LEU A 73 5.74 2.22 -0.23
C LEU A 73 6.56 2.72 -1.41
N LEU A 74 6.85 4.03 -1.47
CA LEU A 74 7.63 4.63 -2.54
C LEU A 74 9.04 4.02 -2.61
N ALA A 75 9.68 3.82 -1.46
CA ALA A 75 10.98 3.14 -1.40
C ALA A 75 10.91 1.68 -1.89
N ALA A 76 9.81 0.96 -1.60
CA ALA A 76 9.60 -0.40 -2.11
C ALA A 76 9.36 -0.43 -3.63
N LEU A 77 8.62 0.54 -4.16
CA LEU A 77 8.37 0.68 -5.60
C LEU A 77 9.64 1.03 -6.38
N ASP A 78 10.47 1.92 -5.83
CA ASP A 78 11.74 2.31 -6.45
C ASP A 78 12.68 1.10 -6.57
N ARG A 79 12.86 0.34 -5.47
CA ARG A 79 13.64 -0.92 -5.49
C ARG A 79 13.09 -1.96 -6.45
N ALA A 80 11.76 -2.07 -6.57
CA ALA A 80 11.13 -2.99 -7.50
C ALA A 80 11.30 -2.57 -8.98
N ARG A 81 11.68 -1.32 -9.24
CA ARG A 81 11.99 -0.81 -10.58
C ARG A 81 13.45 -1.08 -10.98
N GLU A 82 14.34 -1.22 -10.00
CA GLU A 82 15.79 -1.39 -10.22
C GLU A 82 16.22 -2.86 -10.40
N GLY A 83 15.36 -3.83 -10.06
CA GLY A 83 15.63 -5.27 -10.18
C GLY A 83 14.89 -5.94 -11.34
#